data_AF-A0A4Z1DXD8-F1
#
_entry.id   AF-A0A4Z1DXD8-F1
#
_cell.length_a   1.000
_cell.length_b   1.000
_cell.length_c   1.000
_cell.angle_alpha   90.00
_cell.angle_beta   90.00
_cell.angle_gamma   90.00
#
_symmetry.space_group_name_H-M   'P 1'
#
loop_
_entity.id
_entity.type
_entity.pdbx_description
1 polymer ?
#
loop_
_entity_poly.entity_id
_entity_poly.type
_entity_poly.pdbx_seq_one_letter_code
_entity_poly.pdbx_strand_id
1 'polypeptide(L)' 'MNTKIRSRTAFPRVLEETLYQAYQEGKRSVDFLLLFPVSEQERDKIILQAKSYSVVLDAKWRFGTVLFTAYIRH' A
#
# COMPACT_ATOMS: atom_id res chain seq x y z
N MET A 1 -6.43 9.96 -6.81
CA MET A 1 -5.23 9.71 -7.65
C MET A 1 -4.45 8.59 -6.98
N ASN A 2 -4.12 7.52 -7.70
CA ASN A 2 -3.46 6.34 -7.10
C ASN A 2 -1.96 6.61 -6.96
N THR A 3 -1.37 6.22 -5.85
CA THR A 3 0.07 6.31 -5.65
C THR A 3 0.75 5.23 -6.49
N LYS A 4 1.53 5.66 -7.48
CA LYS A 4 2.24 4.77 -8.41
C LYS A 4 3.61 4.42 -7.85
N ILE A 5 3.87 3.14 -7.61
CA ILE A 5 5.18 2.65 -7.17
C ILE A 5 5.81 1.87 -8.32
N ARG A 6 6.89 2.42 -8.89
CA ARG A 6 7.58 1.83 -10.06
C ARG A 6 8.73 0.91 -9.70
N SER A 7 9.27 1.04 -8.50
CA SER A 7 10.45 0.29 -8.08
C SER A 7 10.15 -0.54 -6.85
N ARG A 8 10.56 -1.81 -6.88
CA ARG A 8 10.52 -2.71 -5.74
C ARG A 8 11.45 -2.26 -4.61
N THR A 9 12.61 -1.69 -4.94
CA THR A 9 13.55 -1.21 -3.92
C THR A 9 13.03 0.04 -3.20
N ALA A 10 12.29 0.89 -3.92
CA ALA A 10 11.68 2.08 -3.33
C ALA A 10 10.35 1.79 -2.61
N PHE A 11 9.77 0.60 -2.79
CA PHE A 11 8.45 0.26 -2.30
C PHE A 11 8.27 0.49 -0.79
N PRO A 12 9.14 -0.02 0.11
CA PRO A 12 8.95 0.17 1.55
C PRO A 12 8.87 1.64 1.96
N ARG A 13 9.78 2.46 1.40
CA ARG A 13 9.86 3.88 1.71
C ARG A 13 8.63 4.64 1.21
N VAL A 14 8.26 4.44 -0.05
CA VAL A 14 7.11 5.14 -0.66
C VAL A 14 5.80 4.71 0.01
N LEU A 15 5.68 3.43 0.37
CA LEU A 15 4.53 2.92 1.12
C LEU A 15 4.38 3.66 2.46
N GLU A 16 5.43 3.67 3.28
CA GLU A 16 5.41 4.33 4.59
C GLU A 16 5.08 5.83 4.48
N GLU A 17 5.83 6.57 3.64
CA GLU A 17 5.65 8.01 3.43
C GLU A 17 4.20 8.32 3.04
N THR A 18 3.63 7.55 2.10
CA THR A 18 2.27 7.77 1.62
C THR A 18 1.21 7.46 2.68
N LEU A 19 1.40 6.38 3.46
CA LEU A 19 0.45 6.01 4.51
C LEU A 19 0.38 7.07 5.61
N TYR A 20 1.52 7.56 6.08
CA TYR A 20 1.56 8.60 7.10
C TYR A 20 1.06 9.94 6.58
N GLN A 21 1.39 10.30 5.33
CA GLN A 21 0.81 11.49 4.70
C GLN A 21 -0.72 11.39 4.62
N ALA A 22 -1.26 10.24 4.22
CA ALA A 22 -2.70 10.04 4.13
C ALA A 22 -3.39 10.11 5.51
N TYR A 23 -2.75 9.57 6.54
CA TYR A 23 -3.23 9.70 7.92
C TYR A 23 -3.25 11.16 8.38
N GLN A 24 -2.19 11.93 8.14
CA GLN A 24 -2.14 13.37 8.46
C GLN A 24 -3.20 14.18 7.71
N GLU A 25 -3.49 13.81 6.47
CA GLU A 25 -4.51 14.43 5.63
C GLU A 25 -5.95 13.96 5.97
N GLY A 26 -6.13 13.07 6.93
CA GLY A 26 -7.46 12.57 7.32
C GLY A 26 -8.11 11.66 6.27
N LYS A 27 -7.33 11.06 5.38
CA LYS A 27 -7.84 10.19 4.32
C LYS A 27 -8.24 8.83 4.89
N ARG A 28 -9.39 8.32 4.46
CA ARG A 28 -9.89 6.99 4.87
C ARG A 28 -9.15 5.82 4.20
N SER A 29 -8.56 6.04 3.03
CA SER A 29 -7.87 5.00 2.28
C SER A 29 -6.90 5.56 1.25
N VAL A 30 -5.95 4.72 0.83
CA VAL A 30 -4.98 5.00 -0.23
C VAL A 30 -4.92 3.81 -1.19
N ASP A 31 -4.99 4.09 -2.49
CA ASP A 31 -4.78 3.10 -3.53
C ASP A 31 -3.33 3.13 -4.03
N PHE A 32 -2.69 1.97 -4.02
CA PHE A 32 -1.34 1.77 -4.52
C PHE A 32 -1.38 0.97 -5.83
N LEU A 33 -0.79 1.55 -6.88
CA LEU A 33 -0.57 0.87 -8.15
C LEU A 33 0.90 0.47 -8.26
N LEU A 34 1.16 -0.84 -8.24
CA LEU A 34 2.48 -1.42 -8.39
C LEU A 34 2.77 -1.63 -9.88
N LEU A 35 3.84 -0.99 -10.36
CA LEU A 35 4.30 -1.05 -11.74
C LEU A 35 5.57 -1.90 -11.88
N PHE A 36 5.68 -2.92 -11.04
CA PHE A 36 6.71 -3.95 -11.09
C PHE A 36 6.03 -5.33 -10.91
N PRO A 37 6.61 -6.42 -11.46
CA PRO A 37 6.04 -7.76 -11.31
C PRO A 37 5.90 -8.12 -9.83
N VAL A 38 4.80 -8.77 -9.45
CA VAL A 38 4.53 -9.27 -8.09
C VAL A 38 3.99 -10.68 -8.22
N SER A 39 4.67 -11.65 -7.60
CA SER A 39 4.18 -13.03 -7.52
C SER A 39 3.09 -13.17 -6.46
N GLU A 40 2.34 -14.27 -6.47
CA GLU A 40 1.31 -14.52 -5.45
C GLU A 40 1.89 -14.60 -4.02
N GLN A 41 3.10 -15.13 -3.85
CA GLN A 41 3.76 -15.19 -2.55
C GLN A 41 4.17 -13.79 -2.05
N GLU A 42 4.57 -12.91 -2.97
CA GLU A 42 4.92 -11.53 -2.66
C GLU A 42 3.69 -10.69 -2.36
N ARG A 43 2.56 -11.03 -2.98
CA ARG A 43 1.25 -10.40 -2.77
C ARG A 43 0.86 -10.39 -1.29
N ASP A 44 1.01 -11.54 -0.62
CA ASP A 44 0.64 -11.68 0.78
C ASP A 44 1.65 -10.98 1.70
N LYS A 45 2.95 -11.02 1.37
CA LYS A 45 4.00 -10.27 2.09
C LYS A 45 3.77 -8.76 2.04
N ILE A 46 3.38 -8.23 0.87
CA ILE A 46 3.06 -6.80 0.69
C ILE A 46 1.89 -6.37 1.57
N ILE A 47 0.85 -7.20 1.69
CA ILE A 47 -0.30 -6.89 2.55
C ILE A 47 0.08 -6.94 4.01
N LEU A 48 0.86 -7.95 4.43
CA LEU A 48 1.37 -8.03 5.79
C LEU A 48 2.24 -6.80 6.13
N GLN A 49 3.10 -6.37 5.21
CA GLN A 49 3.89 -5.16 5.38
C GLN A 49 3.02 -3.90 5.46
N ALA A 50 2.00 -3.75 4.60
CA ALA A 50 1.08 -2.61 4.71
C ALA A 50 0.34 -2.60 6.06
N LYS A 51 -0.08 -3.77 6.55
CA LYS A 51 -0.77 -3.93 7.84
C LYS A 51 0.14 -3.76 9.06
N SER A 52 1.47 -3.81 8.90
CA SER A 52 2.39 -3.60 10.02
C SER A 52 2.51 -2.14 10.44
N TYR A 53 2.10 -1.19 9.57
CA TYR A 53 2.06 0.22 9.94
C TYR A 53 0.87 0.52 10.85
N SER A 54 1.12 1.19 11.97
CA SER A 54 0.12 1.49 13.00
C SER A 54 -1.08 2.31 12.49
N VAL A 55 -0.86 3.13 11.46
CA VAL A 55 -1.89 3.96 10.82
C VAL A 55 -2.81 3.17 9.88
N VAL A 56 -2.54 1.88 9.63
CA VAL A 56 -3.33 1.04 8.72
C VAL A 56 -4.33 0.18 9.49
N LEU A 57 -5.61 0.30 9.13
CA LEU A 57 -6.70 -0.52 9.66
C LEU A 57 -6.69 -1.89 9.01
N ASP A 58 -6.64 -1.90 7.68
CA ASP A 58 -6.66 -3.10 6.85
C ASP A 58 -6.01 -2.79 5.49
N ALA A 59 -5.62 -3.82 4.75
CA ALA A 59 -5.13 -3.69 3.39
C ALA A 59 -5.63 -4.86 2.55
N LYS A 60 -6.10 -4.59 1.33
CA LYS A 60 -6.67 -5.60 0.44
C LYS A 60 -6.24 -5.40 -1.00
N TRP A 61 -5.94 -6.49 -1.69
CA TRP A 61 -5.83 -6.49 -3.14
C TRP A 61 -7.20 -6.25 -3.79
N ARG A 62 -7.19 -5.51 -4.90
CA ARG A 62 -8.40 -5.16 -5.65
C ARG A 62 -8.37 -5.73 -7.06
N PHE A 63 -7.24 -5.61 -7.75
CA PHE A 63 -7.10 -6.02 -9.14
C PHE A 63 -5.80 -6.79 -9.35
N GLY A 64 -5.94 -8.12 -9.55
CA GLY A 64 -4.82 -9.01 -9.81
C GLY A 64 -3.67 -8.83 -8.82
N THR A 65 -2.47 -8.60 -9.36
CA THR A 65 -1.23 -8.37 -8.59
C THR A 65 -0.73 -6.93 -8.65
N VAL A 66 -1.50 -6.01 -9.24
CA VAL A 66 -1.05 -4.64 -9.53
C VAL A 66 -1.65 -3.58 -8.62
N LEU A 67 -2.84 -3.81 -8.03
CA LEU A 67 -3.51 -2.79 -7.21
C LEU A 67 -3.95 -3.32 -5.86
N PHE A 68 -3.53 -2.64 -4.79
CA PHE A 68 -4.07 -2.84 -3.45
C PHE A 68 -4.47 -1.51 -2.82
N THR A 69 -5.46 -1.57 -1.94
CA THR A 69 -5.95 -0.45 -1.13
C THR A 69 -5.52 -0.66 0.31
N ALA A 70 -4.93 0.36 0.94
CA ALA A 70 -4.74 0.44 2.37
C ALA A 70 -5.83 1.34 2.99
N TYR A 71 -6.53 0.84 4.00
CA TYR A 71 -7.50 1.59 4.78
C TYR A 71 -6.81 2.17 6.00
N ILE A 72 -7.03 3.44 6.26
CA ILE A 72 -6.35 4.19 7.31
C ILE A 72 -7.19 4.16 8.59
N ARG A 73 -6.54 3.99 9.75
CA ARG A 73 -7.19 4.09 11.06
C ARG A 73 -7.50 5.55 11.36
N HIS A 74 -8.75 5.83 11.71
CA HIS A 74 -9.22 7.09 12.29
C HIS A 74 -10.26 6.79 13.36
#